data_AF-A0A0B1MUB9-F1
#
_entry.id   AF-A0A0B1MUB9-F1
#
_cell.length_a   1.000
_cell.length_b   1.000
_cell.length_c   1.000
_cell.angle_alpha   90.00
_cell.angle_beta   90.00
_cell.angle_gamma   90.00
#
_symmetry.space_group_name_H-M   'P 1'
#
loop_
_entity.id
_entity.type
_entity.pdbx_description
1 polymer ?
#
loop_
_entity_poly.entity_id
_entity_poly.type
_entity_poly.pdbx_seq_one_letter_code
_entity_poly.pdbx_strand_id
1 'polypeptide(L)' 'MLTVKVMSQNGGEEIHCGRSIGYHPEQRSIAVSGKDGKVILKDGDIAYVMNQNAQIISVYRPNNSQKNI' A
#
# COMPACT_ATOMS: atom_id res chain seq x y z
N MET A 1 11.80 -8.96 2.02
CA MET A 1 11.03 -7.95 2.77
C MET A 1 10.29 -7.09 1.77
N LEU A 2 9.06 -6.69 2.08
CA LEU A 2 8.27 -5.74 1.30
C LEU A 2 7.99 -4.50 2.14
N THR A 3 8.02 -3.34 1.49
CA THR A 3 7.72 -2.05 2.10
C THR A 3 6.49 -1.47 1.42
N VAL A 4 5.51 -1.04 2.22
CA VAL A 4 4.36 -0.27 1.76
C VAL A 4 4.58 1.17 2.18
N LYS A 5 4.68 2.06 1.19
CA LYS A 5 4.71 3.51 1.39
C LYS A 5 3.37 4.09 0.94
N VAL A 6 2.61 4.65 1.86
CA VAL A 6 1.36 5.36 1.57
C VAL A 6 1.66 6.85 1.50
N MET A 7 1.27 7.47 0.39
CA MET A 7 1.35 8.91 0.17
C MET A 7 -0.05 9.50 0.10
N SER A 8 -0.33 10.47 0.96
CA SER A 8 -1.57 11.25 0.95
C SER A 8 -1.43 12.51 0.11
N GLN A 9 -2.54 13.01 -0.44
CA GLN A 9 -2.53 14.21 -1.30
C GLN A 9 -2.03 15.48 -0.61
N ASN A 10 -2.15 15.55 0.71
CA ASN A 10 -1.64 16.65 1.52
C ASN A 10 -0.13 16.54 1.82
N GLY A 11 0.57 15.58 1.22
CA GLY A 11 1.98 15.32 1.44
C GLY A 11 2.29 14.44 2.67
N GLY A 12 1.27 13.91 3.35
CA GLY A 12 1.46 12.92 4.42
C GLY A 12 2.09 11.62 3.90
N GLU A 13 2.92 11.00 4.73
CA GLU A 13 3.62 9.75 4.42
C GLU A 13 3.48 8.75 5.58
N GLU A 14 3.12 7.51 5.26
CA GLU A 14 3.14 6.38 6.19
C GLU A 14 3.95 5.22 5.57
N ILE A 15 4.84 4.61 6.35
CA ILE A 15 5.68 3.48 5.91
C ILE A 15 5.44 2.27 6.81
N HIS A 16 5.22 1.12 6.18
CA HIS A 16 5.07 -0.16 6.86
C HIS A 16 5.90 -1.24 6.15
N CYS A 17 6.42 -2.22 6.90
CA CYS A 17 7.24 -3.29 6.35
C CYS A 17 6.71 -4.67 6.78
N GLY A 18 6.76 -5.65 5.87
CA GLY A 18 6.32 -7.01 6.14
C GLY A 18 6.89 -8.02 5.16
N ARG A 19 6.79 -9.32 5.49
CA ARG A 19 7.14 -10.43 4.59
C ARG A 19 6.15 -10.56 3.43
N SER A 20 4.87 -10.27 3.67
CA SER A 20 3.82 -10.30 2.65
C SER A 20 2.85 -9.14 2.82
N ILE A 21 2.31 -8.68 1.69
CA ILE A 21 1.33 -7.59 1.59
C ILE A 21 0.07 -8.15 0.92
N GLY A 22 -1.10 -7.89 1.50
CA GLY A 22 -2.39 -8.19 0.90
C GLY A 22 -3.20 -6.91 0.71
N TYR A 23 -3.83 -6.73 -0.45
CA TYR A 23 -4.70 -5.59 -0.73
C TYR A 23 -6.14 -6.07 -0.91
N HIS A 24 -7.08 -5.38 -0.26
CA HIS A 24 -8.52 -5.63 -0.41
C HIS A 24 -9.19 -4.38 -1.01
N PRO A 25 -9.64 -4.41 -2.28
CA PRO A 25 -10.16 -3.24 -2.97
C PRO A 25 -11.44 -2.69 -2.35
N GLU A 26 -12.42 -3.56 -2.05
CA GLU A 26 -13.71 -3.12 -1.46
C GLU A 26 -13.54 -2.46 -0.09
N GLN A 27 -12.59 -2.95 0.73
CA GLN A 27 -12.28 -2.37 2.04
C GLN A 27 -11.23 -1.25 1.95
N ARG A 28 -10.69 -0.99 0.75
CA ARG A 28 -9.58 -0.05 0.50
C ARG A 28 -8.44 -0.24 1.50
N SER A 29 -8.12 -1.48 1.82
CA SER A 29 -7.24 -1.80 2.95
C SER A 29 -6.04 -2.64 2.55
N ILE A 30 -4.92 -2.41 3.24
CA ILE A 30 -3.69 -3.18 3.08
C ILE A 30 -3.40 -3.90 4.39
N ALA A 31 -3.29 -5.23 4.29
CA ALA A 31 -2.77 -6.08 5.34
C ALA A 31 -1.25 -6.22 5.16
N VAL A 32 -0.50 -6.01 6.24
CA VAL A 32 0.96 -6.17 6.28
C VAL A 32 1.27 -7.25 7.31
N SER A 33 1.99 -8.30 6.91
CA SER A 33 2.32 -9.38 7.85
C SER A 33 3.10 -8.86 9.06
N GLY A 34 2.67 -9.19 10.27
CA GLY A 34 3.33 -8.76 11.51
C GLY A 34 2.96 -7.35 11.99
N LYS A 35 2.07 -6.65 11.28
CA LYS A 35 1.43 -5.43 11.75
C LYS A 35 0.04 -5.76 12.30
N ASP A 36 -0.26 -5.26 13.50
CA ASP A 36 -1.61 -5.29 14.02
C ASP A 36 -2.52 -4.32 13.24
N GLY A 37 -3.71 -4.82 12.90
CA GLY A 37 -4.69 -4.10 12.10
C GLY A 37 -4.33 -3.99 10.62
N LYS A 38 -5.09 -3.14 9.90
CA LYS A 38 -4.91 -2.89 8.47
C LYS A 38 -4.61 -1.41 8.25
N VAL A 39 -3.91 -1.10 7.18
CA VAL A 39 -3.73 0.27 6.69
C VAL A 39 -4.94 0.58 5.80
N ILE A 40 -5.71 1.61 6.13
CA ILE A 40 -6.89 2.02 5.35
C ILE A 40 -6.50 3.17 4.43
N LEU A 41 -6.70 3.00 3.13
CA LEU A 41 -6.45 4.03 2.13
C LEU A 41 -7.65 4.97 2.03
N LYS A 42 -7.41 6.24 2.31
CA LYS A 42 -8.38 7.33 2.17
C LYS A 42 -8.42 7.78 0.71
N ASP A 43 -9.48 8.50 0.33
CA ASP A 43 -9.57 9.03 -1.03
C ASP A 43 -8.36 9.93 -1.33
N GLY A 44 -7.74 9.69 -2.49
CA GLY A 44 -6.52 10.37 -2.91
C GLY A 44 -5.21 9.72 -2.44
N ASP A 45 -5.24 8.78 -1.50
CA ASP A 45 -4.04 8.04 -1.09
C ASP A 45 -3.50 7.17 -2.23
N ILE A 46 -2.18 6.99 -2.24
CA ILE A 46 -1.50 6.05 -3.14
C ILE A 46 -0.58 5.20 -2.31
N ALA A 47 -0.74 3.87 -2.39
CA ALA A 47 0.16 2.94 -1.75
C ALA A 47 1.12 2.34 -2.77
N TYR A 48 2.42 2.47 -2.52
CA TYR A 48 3.49 1.86 -3.30
C TYR A 48 4.04 0.67 -2.54
N VAL A 49 3.96 -0.52 -3.15
CA VAL A 49 4.62 -1.72 -2.63
C VAL A 49 5.99 -1.83 -3.30
N MET A 50 7.03 -1.85 -2.49
CA MET A 50 8.41 -1.92 -2.93
C MET A 50 9.08 -3.19 -2.42
N ASN A 51 9.96 -3.77 -3.24
CA ASN A 51 10.87 -4.81 -2.79
C ASN A 51 12.08 -4.22 -2.03
N GLN A 52 12.98 -5.07 -1.56
CA GLN A 52 14.18 -4.66 -0.81
C GLN A 52 15.18 -3.79 -1.60
N ASN A 53 15.06 -3.73 -2.93
CA ASN A 53 15.89 -2.89 -3.80
C ASN A 53 15.22 -1.53 -4.09
N ALA A 54 14.20 -1.15 -3.34
CA ALA A 54 13.36 0.03 -3.56
C ALA A 54 12.64 0.05 -4.92
N GLN A 55 12.55 -1.08 -5.61
CA GLN A 55 11.79 -1.19 -6.85
C GLN A 55 10.30 -1.30 -6.52
N ILE A 56 9.47 -0.46 -7.13
CA ILE A 56 8.01 -0.53 -7.02
C ILE A 56 7.53 -1.76 -7.79
N ILE A 57 6.91 -2.70 -7.09
CA ILE A 57 6.36 -3.94 -7.67
C ILE A 57 4.83 -3.93 -7.73
N SER A 58 4.17 -3.02 -7.02
CA SER A 58 2.73 -2.82 -7.10
C SER A 58 2.34 -1.42 -6.64
N VAL A 59 1.21 -0.92 -7.15
CA VAL A 59 0.63 0.36 -6.76
C VAL A 59 -0.87 0.17 -6.53
N TYR A 60 -1.37 0.61 -5.38
CA TYR A 60 -2.79 0.57 -5.05
C TYR A 60 -3.35 1.97 -4.90
N ARG A 61 -4.53 2.18 -5.46
CA ARG A 61 -5.31 3.41 -5.38
C ARG A 61 -6.73 3.06 -4.95
N PRO A 62 -7.32 3.80 -4.00
CA PRO A 62 -8.75 3.72 -3.78
C PRO A 62 -9.44 4.24 -5.06
N ASN A 63 -10.29 3.41 -5.65
CA ASN A 63 -11.22 3.71 -6.76
C ASN A 63 -10.76 3.50 -8.21
N ASN A 64 -9.58 2.94 -8.49
CA ASN A 64 -9.26 2.51 -9.87
C ASN A 64 -8.97 1.01 -9.91
N SER A 65 -9.73 0.31 -10.76
CA SER A 65 -9.48 -1.05 -11.22
C SER A 65 -7.98 -1.24 -11.46
N GLN A 66 -7.39 -2.24 -10.81
CA GLN A 66 -5.96 -2.55 -10.90
C GLN A 66 -5.50 -2.59 -12.36
N LYS A 67 -4.51 -1.76 -12.72
CA LYS A 67 -3.66 -2.02 -13.88
C LYS A 67 -2.39 -2.67 -13.33
N ASN A 68 -2.25 -3.98 -13.54
CA ASN A 68 -0.95 -4.63 -13.40
C ASN A 68 -0.03 -4.05 -14.48
N ILE A 69 1.19 -3.68 -14.08
CA ILE A 69 2.27 -3.23 -14.97
C ILE A 69 3.01 -4.45 -15.49
#